data_AF-A0A7D7ZMH0-F1
#
_entry.id   AF-A0A7D7ZMH0-F1
#
_cell.length_a   1.000
_cell.length_b   1.000
_cell.length_c   1.000
_cell.angle_alpha   90.00
_cell.angle_beta   90.00
_cell.angle_gamma   90.00
#
_symmetry.space_group_name_H-M   'P 1'
#
loop_
_entity.id
_entity.type
_entity.pdbx_description
1 polymer ?
#
loop_
_entity_poly.entity_id
_entity_poly.type
_entity_poly.pdbx_seq_one_letter_code
_entity_poly.pdbx_strand_id
1 'polypeptide(L)'
;MDKNSVQNQELATVLRKTDGAISHLITGRTKTVDHETSTAIAKLLGTPEDFWSELKASEREHPERPAEYYLRTLGLNAGFDLMPGIVVDHQLRVLIEKWADCPEAEYTDDTLILAPFENARLRATAYDTQIGGIWDGLPRNSRPKMLKPGSHLTIKPGLTKFVHTLEHFRMPRDMVGRVGPTIDLLSSGLIVSHGPLIAPAYVGKLTVGVHNFTEETVTVSSDVRFIKVVFEKLQSKPEDQKPKLGLDADYDPQFLLEEEERLKAELETVRRARGTSG
;
A
#
# COMPACT_ATOMS: atom_id res chain seq x y z
N MET A 1 8.20 -18.96 22.56
CA MET A 1 9.28 -18.00 22.26
C MET A 1 8.76 -16.61 22.58
N ASP A 2 9.58 -15.79 23.24
CA ASP A 2 9.21 -14.41 23.57
C ASP A 2 9.13 -13.59 22.28
N LYS A 3 8.03 -12.84 22.09
CA LYS A 3 7.72 -12.10 20.85
C LYS A 3 8.82 -11.06 20.54
N ASN A 4 9.43 -10.53 21.59
CA ASN A 4 10.54 -9.58 21.51
C ASN A 4 11.85 -10.22 21.01
N SER A 5 12.05 -11.52 21.22
CA SER A 5 13.28 -12.23 20.80
C SER A 5 13.34 -12.45 19.29
N VAL A 6 12.20 -12.72 18.66
CA VAL A 6 12.11 -12.93 17.19
C VAL A 6 12.29 -11.60 16.45
N GLN A 7 11.76 -10.52 17.02
CA GLN A 7 11.80 -9.17 16.43
C GLN A 7 13.20 -8.55 16.43
N ASN A 8 13.98 -8.78 17.48
CA ASN A 8 15.37 -8.34 17.52
C ASN A 8 16.22 -9.03 16.45
N GLN A 9 15.92 -10.30 16.15
CA GLN A 9 16.58 -11.07 15.08
C GLN A 9 16.27 -10.55 13.68
N GLU A 10 15.03 -10.12 13.45
CA GLU A 10 14.64 -9.51 12.17
C GLU A 10 15.38 -8.17 11.94
N LEU A 11 15.38 -7.27 12.93
CA LEU A 11 16.10 -6.00 12.82
C LEU A 11 17.61 -6.21 12.74
N ALA A 12 18.13 -7.22 13.44
CA ALA A 12 19.54 -7.62 13.41
C ALA A 12 19.94 -8.07 12.01
N THR A 13 19.06 -8.80 11.31
CA THR A 13 19.30 -9.26 9.94
C THR A 13 19.30 -8.08 8.96
N VAL A 14 18.31 -7.18 9.06
CA VAL A 14 18.18 -6.01 8.18
C VAL A 14 19.34 -5.03 8.36
N LEU A 15 19.69 -4.74 9.61
CA LEU A 15 20.76 -3.80 9.95
C LEU A 15 22.14 -4.46 9.98
N ARG A 16 22.23 -5.77 9.72
CA ARG A 16 23.46 -6.58 9.80
C ARG A 16 24.18 -6.44 11.15
N LYS A 17 23.41 -6.40 12.22
CA LYS A 17 23.88 -6.29 13.60
C LYS A 17 23.56 -7.55 14.39
N THR A 18 24.08 -7.63 15.61
CA THR A 18 23.73 -8.69 16.56
C THR A 18 22.45 -8.32 17.32
N ASP A 19 21.70 -9.31 17.79
CA ASP A 19 20.53 -9.10 18.66
C ASP A 19 20.84 -8.20 19.86
N GLY A 20 22.03 -8.34 20.45
CA GLY A 20 22.48 -7.49 21.56
C GLY A 20 22.65 -6.03 21.16
N ALA A 21 23.22 -5.77 19.97
CA ALA A 21 23.39 -4.41 19.45
C ALA A 21 22.04 -3.77 19.11
N ILE A 22 21.11 -4.55 18.54
CA ILE A 22 19.73 -4.13 18.29
C ILE A 22 19.00 -3.84 19.60
N SER A 23 19.09 -4.73 20.58
CA SER A 23 18.48 -4.53 21.89
C SER A 23 19.01 -3.26 22.55
N HIS A 24 20.32 -2.98 22.47
CA HIS A 24 20.88 -1.74 22.98
C HIS A 24 20.43 -0.51 22.20
N LEU A 25 20.24 -0.63 20.88
CA LEU A 25 19.73 0.45 20.03
C LEU A 25 18.28 0.80 20.39
N ILE A 26 17.42 -0.21 20.49
CA ILE A 26 15.99 -0.13 20.85
C ILE A 26 15.80 0.41 22.27
N THR A 27 16.63 -0.03 23.21
CA THR A 27 16.54 0.36 24.63
C THR A 27 17.29 1.66 24.95
N GLY A 28 17.84 2.35 23.94
CA GLY A 28 18.60 3.59 24.13
C GLY A 28 19.91 3.41 24.91
N ARG A 29 20.40 2.17 25.08
CA ARG A 29 21.70 1.87 25.73
C ARG A 29 22.88 2.02 24.78
N THR A 30 22.63 2.03 23.47
CA THR A 30 23.65 2.30 22.46
C THR A 30 24.01 3.78 22.50
N LYS A 31 25.15 4.10 23.12
CA LYS A 31 25.71 5.46 23.17
C LYS A 31 26.11 5.99 21.79
N THR A 32 26.31 5.10 20.83
CA THR A 32 26.75 5.46 19.48
C THR A 32 26.19 4.56 18.38
N VAL A 33 25.41 5.13 17.47
CA VAL A 33 25.09 4.50 16.18
C VAL A 33 26.28 4.74 15.25
N ASP A 34 26.85 3.68 14.67
CA ASP A 34 27.92 3.80 13.69
C ASP A 34 27.40 4.27 12.32
N HIS A 35 28.29 4.73 11.46
CA HIS A 35 27.94 5.27 10.15
C HIS A 35 27.16 4.25 9.31
N GLU A 36 27.63 3.00 9.22
CA GLU A 36 26.97 1.94 8.45
C GLU A 36 25.53 1.68 8.93
N THR A 37 25.32 1.67 10.25
CA THR A 37 23.98 1.55 10.84
C THR A 37 23.13 2.78 10.57
N SER A 38 23.73 3.97 10.64
CA SER A 38 23.06 5.24 10.35
C SER A 38 22.61 5.29 8.90
N THR A 39 23.46 4.90 7.95
CA THR A 39 23.12 4.79 6.52
C THR A 39 22.01 3.75 6.30
N ALA A 40 22.09 2.60 6.97
CA ALA A 40 21.09 1.54 6.85
C ALA A 40 19.72 2.00 7.37
N ILE A 41 19.69 2.66 8.53
CA ILE A 41 18.47 3.20 9.12
C ILE A 41 17.93 4.37 8.28
N ALA A 42 18.80 5.28 7.83
CA ALA A 42 18.45 6.40 6.94
C ALA A 42 17.78 5.91 5.66
N LYS A 43 18.36 4.88 5.03
CA LYS A 43 17.82 4.25 3.83
C LYS A 43 16.51 3.51 4.10
N LEU A 44 16.40 2.81 5.23
CA LEU A 44 15.20 2.07 5.61
C LEU A 44 14.03 3.00 5.92
N LEU A 45 14.31 4.14 6.54
CA LEU A 45 13.32 5.10 7.03
C LEU A 45 13.19 6.35 6.16
N GLY A 46 13.84 6.40 5.00
CA GLY A 46 13.81 7.55 4.10
C GLY A 46 14.20 8.87 4.79
N THR A 47 15.12 8.81 5.75
CA THR A 47 15.57 9.97 6.54
C THR A 47 16.98 10.39 6.10
N PRO A 48 17.35 11.66 6.29
CA PRO A 48 18.71 12.12 6.04
C PRO A 48 19.74 11.30 6.84
N GLU A 49 20.89 10.99 6.25
CA GLU A 49 21.92 10.16 6.90
C GLU A 49 22.61 10.87 8.06
N ASP A 50 22.82 12.17 7.89
CA ASP A 50 23.35 13.09 8.89
C ASP A 50 22.50 13.10 10.16
N PHE A 51 21.17 13.06 10.05
CA PHE A 51 20.24 12.97 11.19
C PHE A 51 20.59 11.84 12.19
N TRP A 52 20.93 10.66 11.70
CA TRP A 52 21.26 9.50 12.55
C TRP A 52 22.68 9.57 13.12
N SER A 53 23.58 10.20 12.36
CA SER A 53 24.94 10.46 12.83
C SER A 53 24.99 11.57 13.91
N GLU A 54 24.06 12.53 13.83
CA GLU A 54 23.92 13.70 14.70
C GLU A 54 22.97 13.48 15.89
N LEU A 55 22.26 12.35 15.94
CA LEU A 55 21.36 11.94 17.03
C LEU A 55 21.99 12.09 18.44
N LYS A 56 23.32 11.99 18.54
CA LYS A 56 24.08 12.20 19.78
C LYS A 56 24.21 13.66 20.21
N ALA A 57 24.26 14.58 19.25
CA ALA A 57 24.31 16.01 19.53
C ALA A 57 22.94 16.47 20.02
N SER A 58 21.87 16.00 19.39
CA SER A 58 20.49 16.28 19.83
C SER A 58 20.16 15.65 21.18
N GLU A 59 20.66 14.45 21.53
CA GLU A 59 20.49 13.85 22.87
C GLU A 59 21.19 14.64 24.00
N ARG A 60 22.29 15.34 23.70
CA ARG A 60 22.98 16.20 24.68
C ARG A 60 22.26 17.53 24.90
N GLU A 61 21.61 18.04 23.88
CA GLU A 61 20.83 19.28 23.93
C GLU A 61 19.38 19.04 24.43
N HIS A 62 18.85 17.84 24.20
CA HIS A 62 17.50 17.39 24.54
C HIS A 62 17.51 15.99 25.18
N PRO A 63 18.00 15.85 26.43
CA PRO A 63 18.08 14.57 27.14
C PRO A 63 16.71 13.89 27.35
N GLU A 64 15.61 14.61 27.16
CA GLU A 64 14.23 14.11 27.16
C GLU A 64 13.80 13.38 25.88
N ARG A 65 14.62 13.40 24.81
CA ARG A 65 14.32 12.78 23.50
C ARG A 65 15.47 11.87 23.02
N PRO A 66 15.67 10.70 23.65
CA PRO A 66 16.71 9.75 23.27
C PRO A 66 16.50 9.16 21.87
N ALA A 67 17.49 8.42 21.34
CA ALA A 67 17.40 7.64 20.11
C ALA A 67 16.12 6.78 20.06
N GLU A 68 15.69 6.28 21.23
CA GLU A 68 14.42 5.59 21.42
C GLU A 68 13.20 6.46 21.02
N TYR A 69 13.18 7.76 21.33
CA TYR A 69 12.12 8.68 20.91
C TYR A 69 12.05 8.79 19.38
N TYR A 70 13.19 8.87 18.70
CA TYR A 70 13.25 8.98 17.25
C TYR A 70 12.93 7.65 16.55
N LEU A 71 13.42 6.53 17.09
CA LEU A 71 13.04 5.20 16.65
C LEU A 71 11.54 4.95 16.86
N ARG A 72 10.95 5.39 17.98
CA ARG A 72 9.48 5.37 18.21
C ARG A 72 8.72 6.28 17.24
N THR A 73 9.20 7.50 17.01
CA THR A 73 8.58 8.48 16.10
C THR A 73 8.61 7.99 14.65
N LEU A 74 9.62 7.20 14.30
CA LEU A 74 9.80 6.60 12.98
C LEU A 74 9.27 5.15 12.89
N GLY A 75 8.59 4.65 13.94
CA GLY A 75 7.87 3.37 13.94
C GLY A 75 8.74 2.11 14.12
N LEU A 76 9.96 2.23 14.65
CA LEU A 76 10.94 1.16 14.83
C LEU A 76 11.09 0.61 16.27
N ASN A 77 10.12 0.79 17.16
CA ASN A 77 10.11 0.09 18.45
C ASN A 77 8.99 -0.95 18.50
N ALA A 78 9.36 -2.19 18.85
CA ALA A 78 8.51 -3.27 19.37
C ALA A 78 7.03 -3.23 18.92
N GLY A 79 6.80 -3.64 17.67
CA GLY A 79 5.51 -3.54 16.98
C GLY A 79 5.49 -2.28 16.12
N PHE A 80 5.44 -2.46 14.80
CA PHE A 80 5.34 -1.37 13.82
C PHE A 80 3.99 -0.63 13.92
N ASP A 81 3.68 -0.05 15.08
CA ASP A 81 2.63 0.95 15.19
C ASP A 81 3.22 2.26 14.71
N LEU A 82 3.07 2.46 13.39
CA LEU A 82 3.17 3.77 12.77
C LEU A 82 2.43 4.78 13.64
N MET A 83 3.02 5.96 13.83
CA MET A 83 2.28 7.05 14.44
C MET A 83 1.02 7.33 13.62
N PRO A 84 -0.11 7.68 14.27
CA PRO A 84 -1.32 8.05 13.55
C PRO A 84 -1.03 9.16 12.54
N GLY A 85 -1.55 9.01 11.32
CA GLY A 85 -1.28 9.93 10.23
C GLY A 85 -1.02 9.25 8.89
N ILE A 86 -0.60 10.06 7.91
CA ILE A 86 -0.37 9.64 6.53
C ILE A 86 0.86 8.72 6.47
N VAL A 87 0.69 7.55 5.87
CA VAL A 87 1.75 6.58 5.63
C VAL A 87 2.48 6.95 4.34
N VAL A 88 3.80 7.10 4.43
CA VAL A 88 4.64 7.50 3.29
C VAL A 88 5.21 6.31 2.53
N ASP A 89 5.77 6.55 1.35
CA ASP A 89 6.22 5.55 0.38
C ASP A 89 7.06 4.42 0.99
N HIS A 90 8.13 4.72 1.73
CA HIS A 90 8.99 3.70 2.31
C HIS A 90 8.28 2.86 3.38
N GLN A 91 7.36 3.47 4.14
CA GLN A 91 6.53 2.75 5.12
C GLN A 91 5.52 1.84 4.41
N LEU A 92 4.85 2.32 3.36
CA LEU A 92 3.96 1.52 2.52
C LEU A 92 4.69 0.35 1.89
N ARG A 93 5.90 0.59 1.36
CA ARG A 93 6.76 -0.44 0.80
C ARG A 93 7.01 -1.55 1.82
N VAL A 94 7.49 -1.20 3.02
CA VAL A 94 7.75 -2.18 4.08
C VAL A 94 6.48 -2.94 4.47
N LEU A 95 5.34 -2.22 4.59
CA LEU A 95 4.05 -2.82 4.91
C LEU A 95 3.50 -3.75 3.83
N ILE A 96 3.89 -3.60 2.57
CA ILE A 96 3.37 -4.41 1.47
C ILE A 96 4.36 -5.52 1.08
N GLU A 97 5.65 -5.19 0.90
CA GLU A 97 6.70 -6.14 0.52
C GLU A 97 6.91 -7.22 1.58
N LYS A 98 6.81 -6.89 2.89
CA LYS A 98 6.93 -7.88 3.97
C LYS A 98 5.95 -9.04 3.83
N TRP A 99 4.80 -8.81 3.21
CA TRP A 99 3.72 -9.77 3.17
C TRP A 99 3.44 -10.32 1.79
N ALA A 100 4.05 -9.76 0.74
CA ALA A 100 4.01 -10.33 -0.60
C ALA A 100 4.69 -11.72 -0.68
N ASP A 101 5.66 -11.97 0.21
CA ASP A 101 6.39 -13.24 0.34
C ASP A 101 5.86 -14.14 1.48
N CYS A 102 4.81 -13.72 2.20
CA CYS A 102 4.22 -14.52 3.28
C CYS A 102 3.19 -15.52 2.73
N PRO A 103 3.18 -16.78 3.22
CA PRO A 103 2.11 -17.72 2.93
C PRO A 103 0.77 -17.15 3.41
N GLU A 104 -0.31 -17.34 2.62
CA GLU A 104 -1.66 -16.85 2.95
C GLU A 104 -2.15 -17.25 4.36
N ALA A 105 -1.73 -18.41 4.84
CA ALA A 105 -2.06 -18.93 6.17
C ALA A 105 -1.53 -18.05 7.33
N GLU A 106 -0.58 -17.15 7.06
CA GLU A 106 0.00 -16.24 8.05
C GLU A 106 -0.57 -14.82 7.99
N TYR A 107 -1.48 -14.55 7.04
CA TYR A 107 -2.14 -13.25 6.98
C TYR A 107 -3.03 -13.02 8.19
N THR A 108 -2.79 -11.91 8.87
CA THR A 108 -3.58 -11.49 10.03
C THR A 108 -4.57 -10.39 9.63
N ASP A 109 -5.51 -10.07 10.51
CA ASP A 109 -6.42 -8.93 10.31
C ASP A 109 -5.70 -7.56 10.35
N ASP A 110 -4.45 -7.54 10.79
CA ASP A 110 -3.63 -6.33 10.88
C ASP A 110 -2.69 -6.18 9.67
N THR A 111 -2.76 -7.09 8.69
CA THR A 111 -1.88 -7.10 7.52
C THR A 111 -2.49 -6.26 6.39
N LEU A 112 -1.70 -5.30 5.87
CA LEU A 112 -2.03 -4.58 4.64
C LEU A 112 -1.64 -5.44 3.44
N ILE A 113 -2.60 -5.80 2.61
CA ILE A 113 -2.35 -6.49 1.34
C ILE A 113 -2.83 -5.61 0.20
N LEU A 114 -1.96 -5.48 -0.80
CA LEU A 114 -2.25 -4.84 -2.07
C LEU A 114 -1.77 -5.75 -3.19
N ALA A 115 -2.69 -6.38 -3.91
CA ALA A 115 -2.36 -7.43 -4.87
C ALA A 115 -3.02 -7.17 -6.24
N PRO A 116 -2.25 -7.05 -7.35
CA PRO A 116 -0.79 -7.03 -7.39
C PRO A 116 -0.21 -5.72 -6.84
N PHE A 117 0.96 -5.81 -6.18
CA PHE A 117 1.76 -4.63 -5.83
C PHE A 117 2.81 -4.35 -6.90
N GLU A 118 2.83 -3.12 -7.43
CA GLU A 118 3.86 -2.66 -8.34
C GLU A 118 4.60 -1.47 -7.75
N ASN A 119 5.89 -1.64 -7.48
CA ASN A 119 6.71 -0.56 -6.92
C ASN A 119 6.71 0.72 -7.78
N ALA A 120 6.59 0.60 -9.11
CA ALA A 120 6.53 1.75 -10.01
C ALA A 120 5.29 2.65 -9.81
N ARG A 121 4.27 2.15 -9.10
CA ARG A 121 3.00 2.84 -8.81
C ARG A 121 2.99 3.50 -7.43
N LEU A 122 4.00 3.23 -6.63
CA LEU A 122 4.19 3.85 -5.33
C LEU A 122 4.60 5.32 -5.50
N ARG A 123 3.95 6.20 -4.74
CA ARG A 123 4.22 7.64 -4.65
C ARG A 123 4.59 7.99 -3.22
N ALA A 124 5.16 9.19 -3.04
CA ALA A 124 5.61 9.71 -1.75
C ALA A 124 4.62 9.48 -0.58
N THR A 125 3.32 9.59 -0.83
CA THR A 125 2.27 9.43 0.20
C THR A 125 1.06 8.63 -0.28
N ALA A 126 1.16 7.95 -1.42
CA ALA A 126 0.02 7.35 -2.07
C ALA A 126 0.42 6.16 -2.96
N TYR A 127 -0.56 5.38 -3.37
CA TYR A 127 -0.42 4.36 -4.40
C TYR A 127 -1.39 4.63 -5.55
N ASP A 128 -0.88 4.64 -6.79
CA ASP A 128 -1.69 4.80 -8.00
C ASP A 128 -2.20 3.44 -8.51
N THR A 129 -3.51 3.23 -8.47
CA THR A 129 -4.13 1.97 -8.92
C THR A 129 -4.24 1.87 -10.44
N GLN A 130 -4.64 0.71 -10.92
CA GLN A 130 -4.99 0.43 -12.32
C GLN A 130 -6.48 0.15 -12.51
N ILE A 131 -6.93 0.11 -13.76
CA ILE A 131 -8.26 -0.37 -14.11
C ILE A 131 -8.22 -1.90 -14.23
N GLY A 132 -8.98 -2.59 -13.39
CA GLY A 132 -9.13 -4.05 -13.42
C GLY A 132 -10.28 -4.50 -14.30
N GLY A 133 -11.36 -3.73 -14.35
CA GLY A 133 -12.54 -4.09 -15.13
C GLY A 133 -13.69 -3.11 -15.00
N ILE A 134 -14.75 -3.40 -15.74
CA ILE A 134 -15.95 -2.55 -15.85
C ILE A 134 -17.20 -3.34 -15.53
N TRP A 135 -18.24 -2.67 -15.06
CA TRP A 135 -19.57 -3.25 -14.96
C TRP A 135 -20.43 -2.70 -16.10
N ASP A 136 -21.14 -3.58 -16.80
CA ASP A 136 -22.05 -3.20 -17.90
C ASP A 136 -23.38 -2.60 -17.38
N GLY A 137 -23.59 -2.58 -16.07
CA GLY A 137 -24.71 -1.97 -15.39
C GLY A 137 -24.38 -1.57 -13.94
N LEU A 138 -25.41 -1.39 -13.11
CA LEU A 138 -25.21 -1.18 -11.68
C LEU A 138 -24.53 -2.42 -11.07
N PRO A 139 -23.53 -2.26 -10.18
CA PRO A 139 -22.80 -3.39 -9.61
C PRO A 139 -23.70 -4.42 -8.92
N ARG A 140 -24.78 -3.97 -8.26
CA ARG A 140 -25.75 -4.85 -7.58
C ARG A 140 -26.46 -5.84 -8.51
N ASN A 141 -26.50 -5.57 -9.81
CA ASN A 141 -27.36 -6.27 -10.77
C ASN A 141 -26.57 -6.86 -11.96
N SER A 142 -25.24 -6.77 -11.97
CA SER A 142 -24.42 -7.19 -13.10
C SER A 142 -23.16 -7.89 -12.61
N ARG A 143 -22.38 -8.47 -13.53
CA ARG A 143 -21.05 -8.99 -13.21
C ARG A 143 -19.99 -8.07 -13.81
N PRO A 144 -18.83 -7.91 -13.16
CA PRO A 144 -17.76 -7.14 -13.73
C PRO A 144 -17.13 -7.90 -14.90
N LYS A 145 -16.97 -7.22 -16.02
CA LYS A 145 -16.13 -7.64 -17.14
C LYS A 145 -14.69 -7.21 -16.87
N MET A 146 -13.80 -8.18 -16.65
CA MET A 146 -12.37 -7.91 -16.51
C MET A 146 -11.81 -7.32 -17.81
N LEU A 147 -10.95 -6.34 -17.67
CA LEU A 147 -10.21 -5.77 -18.79
C LEU A 147 -8.86 -6.48 -18.93
N LYS A 148 -8.50 -6.82 -20.17
CA LYS A 148 -7.17 -7.38 -20.46
C LYS A 148 -6.10 -6.31 -20.27
N PRO A 149 -4.87 -6.67 -19.87
CA PRO A 149 -3.75 -5.73 -19.87
C PRO A 149 -3.58 -5.06 -21.24
N GLY A 150 -3.45 -3.72 -21.27
CA GLY A 150 -3.34 -2.92 -22.49
C GLY A 150 -4.64 -2.74 -23.29
N SER A 151 -5.78 -3.19 -22.76
CA SER A 151 -7.10 -2.84 -23.32
C SER A 151 -7.49 -1.42 -22.96
N HIS A 152 -8.60 -0.94 -23.51
CA HIS A 152 -9.04 0.45 -23.33
C HIS A 152 -10.45 0.51 -22.72
N LEU A 153 -10.63 1.47 -21.82
CA LEU A 153 -11.91 1.90 -21.30
C LEU A 153 -12.44 3.06 -22.14
N THR A 154 -13.53 2.82 -22.86
CA THR A 154 -14.24 3.86 -23.62
C THR A 154 -15.52 4.27 -22.91
N ILE A 155 -15.72 5.59 -22.75
CA ILE A 155 -16.91 6.18 -22.13
C ILE A 155 -17.48 7.23 -23.07
N LYS A 156 -18.72 7.04 -23.50
CA LYS A 156 -19.43 8.00 -24.38
C LYS A 156 -19.78 9.29 -23.61
N PRO A 157 -20.02 10.40 -24.32
CA PRO A 157 -20.44 11.67 -23.70
C PRO A 157 -21.60 11.50 -22.72
N GLY A 158 -21.49 12.12 -21.54
CA GLY A 158 -22.52 12.12 -20.51
C GLY A 158 -22.81 10.77 -19.85
N LEU A 159 -22.08 9.70 -20.19
CA LEU A 159 -22.28 8.39 -19.58
C LEU A 159 -21.39 8.17 -18.35
N THR A 160 -21.90 7.37 -17.42
CA THR A 160 -21.16 6.86 -16.27
C THR A 160 -20.95 5.36 -16.44
N LYS A 161 -19.72 4.89 -16.20
CA LYS A 161 -19.40 3.47 -16.05
C LYS A 161 -18.94 3.19 -14.63
N PHE A 162 -19.33 2.05 -14.08
CA PHE A 162 -18.70 1.56 -12.85
C PHE A 162 -17.45 0.79 -13.21
N VAL A 163 -16.35 1.15 -12.58
CA VAL A 163 -15.01 0.66 -12.89
C VAL A 163 -14.36 0.26 -11.58
N HIS A 164 -13.72 -0.90 -11.54
CA HIS A 164 -13.01 -1.35 -10.35
C HIS A 164 -11.50 -1.44 -10.57
N THR A 165 -10.76 -1.37 -9.47
CA THR A 165 -9.29 -1.42 -9.48
C THR A 165 -8.78 -2.79 -9.91
N LEU A 166 -7.59 -2.85 -10.54
CA LEU A 166 -6.93 -4.14 -10.74
C LEU A 166 -6.53 -4.73 -9.39
N GLU A 167 -6.03 -3.85 -8.52
CA GLU A 167 -5.55 -4.16 -7.20
C GLU A 167 -6.70 -4.55 -6.26
N HIS A 168 -6.48 -5.65 -5.56
CA HIS A 168 -7.27 -6.14 -4.45
C HIS A 168 -6.65 -5.65 -3.15
N PHE A 169 -7.49 -5.11 -2.26
CA PHE A 169 -7.09 -4.52 -0.99
C PHE A 169 -7.52 -5.44 0.14
N ARG A 170 -6.62 -5.67 1.11
CA ARG A 170 -6.96 -6.10 2.47
C ARG A 170 -6.44 -5.02 3.41
N MET A 171 -7.35 -4.27 4.02
CA MET A 171 -6.98 -3.17 4.92
C MET A 171 -6.79 -3.68 6.35
N PRO A 172 -5.72 -3.26 7.06
CA PRO A 172 -5.58 -3.48 8.49
C PRO A 172 -6.77 -2.91 9.28
N ARG A 173 -7.00 -3.44 10.49
CA ARG A 173 -8.02 -2.93 11.42
C ARG A 173 -7.73 -1.53 11.98
N ASP A 174 -6.50 -1.05 11.87
CA ASP A 174 -6.05 0.24 12.39
C ASP A 174 -5.70 1.24 11.29
N MET A 175 -6.16 1.00 10.06
CA MET A 175 -5.83 1.83 8.91
C MET A 175 -7.06 2.13 8.08
N VAL A 176 -7.11 3.34 7.53
CA VAL A 176 -8.06 3.73 6.49
C VAL A 176 -7.32 4.11 5.22
N GLY A 177 -8.02 4.01 4.09
CA GLY A 177 -7.54 4.54 2.82
C GLY A 177 -8.42 5.72 2.39
N ARG A 178 -7.83 6.80 1.89
CA ARG A 178 -8.56 7.87 1.20
C ARG A 178 -8.34 7.75 -0.29
N VAL A 179 -9.45 7.69 -1.01
CA VAL A 179 -9.45 7.63 -2.47
C VAL A 179 -9.48 9.05 -3.01
N GLY A 180 -8.73 9.30 -4.08
CA GLY A 180 -8.83 10.54 -4.84
C GLY A 180 -8.66 10.30 -6.34
N PRO A 181 -9.09 11.24 -7.19
CA PRO A 181 -8.84 11.19 -8.62
C PRO A 181 -7.37 11.46 -8.93
N THR A 182 -6.88 10.86 -10.01
CA THR A 182 -5.60 11.19 -10.61
C THR A 182 -5.77 12.35 -11.59
N ILE A 183 -4.68 13.09 -11.83
CA ILE A 183 -4.71 14.18 -12.82
C ILE A 183 -4.97 13.66 -14.24
N ASP A 184 -4.48 12.45 -14.56
CA ASP A 184 -4.63 11.83 -15.89
C ASP A 184 -6.10 11.64 -16.29
N LEU A 185 -6.94 11.19 -15.35
CA LEU A 185 -8.38 11.06 -15.60
C LEU A 185 -9.05 12.43 -15.73
N LEU A 186 -8.74 13.35 -14.81
CA LEU A 186 -9.34 14.69 -14.81
C LEU A 186 -9.01 15.46 -16.10
N SER A 187 -7.75 15.43 -16.54
CA SER A 187 -7.32 16.09 -17.78
C SER A 187 -7.91 15.46 -19.04
N SER A 188 -8.32 14.19 -18.96
CA SER A 188 -8.99 13.49 -20.06
C SER A 188 -10.50 13.74 -20.11
N GLY A 189 -11.06 14.56 -19.22
CA GLY A 189 -12.50 14.81 -19.19
C GLY A 189 -13.31 13.78 -18.38
N LEU A 190 -12.65 13.00 -17.51
CA LEU A 190 -13.28 11.99 -16.67
C LEU A 190 -13.31 12.43 -15.20
N ILE A 191 -14.49 12.30 -14.58
CA ILE A 191 -14.69 12.53 -13.14
C ILE A 191 -14.95 11.20 -12.46
N VAL A 192 -14.29 10.99 -11.32
CA VAL A 192 -14.47 9.80 -10.50
C VAL A 192 -15.41 10.12 -9.34
N SER A 193 -16.59 9.52 -9.36
CA SER A 193 -17.50 9.42 -8.21
C SER A 193 -17.03 8.28 -7.30
N HIS A 194 -16.43 8.64 -6.18
CA HIS A 194 -15.87 7.72 -5.19
C HIS A 194 -16.46 8.01 -3.82
N GLY A 195 -16.60 6.96 -3.00
CA GLY A 195 -16.74 7.14 -1.56
C GLY A 195 -15.43 7.72 -1.00
N PRO A 196 -15.48 8.53 0.07
CA PRO A 196 -14.30 9.25 0.55
C PRO A 196 -13.25 8.33 1.18
N LEU A 197 -13.64 7.12 1.62
CA LEU A 197 -12.84 6.29 2.52
C LEU A 197 -12.99 4.79 2.22
N ILE A 198 -11.86 4.08 2.24
CA ILE A 198 -11.72 2.64 2.39
C ILE A 198 -11.69 2.36 3.90
N ALA A 199 -12.60 1.53 4.38
CA ALA A 199 -12.74 1.26 5.81
C ALA A 199 -11.64 0.32 6.33
N PRO A 200 -11.38 0.32 7.65
CA PRO A 200 -10.56 -0.71 8.28
C PRO A 200 -11.19 -2.09 8.07
N ALA A 201 -10.35 -3.12 8.02
CA ALA A 201 -10.77 -4.51 7.70
C ALA A 201 -11.52 -4.67 6.36
N TYR A 202 -11.38 -3.70 5.44
CA TYR A 202 -11.93 -3.84 4.10
C TYR A 202 -11.21 -4.93 3.31
N VAL A 203 -11.96 -5.76 2.60
CA VAL A 203 -11.41 -6.79 1.70
C VAL A 203 -12.14 -6.73 0.37
N GLY A 204 -11.41 -6.50 -0.72
CA GLY A 204 -11.96 -6.47 -2.08
C GLY A 204 -11.26 -5.49 -3.02
N LYS A 205 -11.78 -5.38 -4.24
CA LYS A 205 -11.40 -4.36 -5.23
C LYS A 205 -12.24 -3.10 -5.04
N LEU A 206 -11.64 -1.93 -5.23
CA LEU A 206 -12.38 -0.67 -5.11
C LEU A 206 -13.19 -0.44 -6.37
N THR A 207 -14.51 -0.24 -6.25
CA THR A 207 -15.38 0.13 -7.37
C THR A 207 -15.80 1.58 -7.27
N VAL A 208 -15.62 2.35 -8.34
CA VAL A 208 -15.98 3.77 -8.42
C VAL A 208 -16.79 4.03 -9.70
N GLY A 209 -17.62 5.07 -9.68
CA GLY A 209 -18.29 5.56 -10.88
C GLY A 209 -17.36 6.49 -11.65
N VAL A 210 -17.16 6.27 -12.94
CA VAL A 210 -16.37 7.13 -13.83
C VAL A 210 -17.32 7.77 -14.83
N HIS A 211 -17.48 9.08 -14.72
CA HIS A 211 -18.37 9.87 -15.57
C HIS A 211 -17.58 10.66 -16.60
N ASN A 212 -18.00 10.59 -17.86
CA ASN A 212 -17.46 11.45 -18.92
C ASN A 212 -18.31 12.73 -18.98
N PHE A 213 -17.73 13.86 -18.55
CA PHE A 213 -18.42 15.16 -18.53
C PHE A 213 -18.25 15.95 -19.83
N THR A 214 -17.52 15.41 -20.81
CA THR A 214 -17.27 16.07 -22.09
C THR A 214 -18.33 15.70 -23.12
N GLU A 215 -18.34 16.44 -24.23
CA GLU A 215 -19.16 16.14 -25.41
C GLU A 215 -18.49 15.11 -26.35
N GLU A 216 -17.27 14.68 -26.04
CA GLU A 216 -16.49 13.75 -26.86
C GLU A 216 -16.42 12.36 -26.22
N THR A 217 -16.19 11.33 -27.05
CA THR A 217 -15.96 9.98 -26.53
C THR A 217 -14.54 9.89 -25.99
N VAL A 218 -14.40 9.66 -24.69
CA VAL A 218 -13.10 9.52 -24.03
C VAL A 218 -12.69 8.06 -24.01
N THR A 219 -11.43 7.79 -24.34
CA THR A 219 -10.82 6.46 -24.29
C THR A 219 -9.52 6.51 -23.51
N VAL A 220 -9.41 5.70 -22.46
CA VAL A 220 -8.19 5.60 -21.63
C VAL A 220 -7.69 4.16 -21.59
N SER A 221 -6.37 3.98 -21.53
CA SER A 221 -5.76 2.65 -21.41
C SER A 221 -6.01 2.04 -20.02
N SER A 222 -6.09 0.72 -19.92
CA SER A 222 -6.32 0.02 -18.65
C SER A 222 -5.17 0.15 -17.65
N ASP A 223 -3.97 0.51 -18.13
CA ASP A 223 -2.78 0.75 -17.31
C ASP A 223 -2.61 2.20 -16.81
N VAL A 224 -3.54 3.09 -17.16
CA VAL A 224 -3.58 4.48 -16.68
C VAL A 224 -3.52 4.53 -15.15
N ARG A 225 -2.97 5.62 -14.61
CA ARG A 225 -3.10 5.92 -13.18
C ARG A 225 -4.57 6.21 -12.90
N PHE A 226 -5.28 5.22 -12.36
CA PHE A 226 -6.73 5.25 -12.28
C PHE A 226 -7.19 6.10 -11.09
N ILE A 227 -7.08 5.59 -9.87
CA ILE A 227 -7.32 6.36 -8.65
C ILE A 227 -6.08 6.29 -7.77
N LYS A 228 -5.90 7.30 -6.93
CA LYS A 228 -4.83 7.30 -5.92
C LYS A 228 -5.41 6.94 -4.57
N VAL A 229 -4.70 6.12 -3.81
CA VAL A 229 -5.04 5.76 -2.44
C VAL A 229 -3.97 6.31 -1.49
N VAL A 230 -4.38 7.18 -0.58
CA VAL A 230 -3.56 7.64 0.55
C VAL A 230 -3.92 6.79 1.75
N PHE A 231 -2.94 6.20 2.41
CA PHE A 231 -3.16 5.37 3.59
C PHE A 231 -2.93 6.19 4.85
N GLU A 232 -3.83 6.05 5.83
CA GLU A 232 -3.73 6.76 7.11
C GLU A 232 -3.88 5.77 8.26
N LYS A 233 -2.89 5.75 9.16
CA LYS A 233 -2.96 4.99 10.40
C LYS A 233 -3.85 5.72 11.40
N LEU A 234 -4.73 4.97 12.06
CA LEU A 234 -5.67 5.47 13.05
C LEU A 234 -5.01 5.63 14.42
N GLN A 235 -5.58 6.53 15.25
CA GLN A 235 -5.15 6.71 16.64
C GLN A 235 -5.37 5.47 17.51
N SER A 236 -6.39 4.69 17.19
CA SER A 236 -6.71 3.42 17.84
C SER A 236 -7.55 2.55 16.91
N LYS A 237 -7.57 1.24 17.16
CA LYS A 237 -8.48 0.31 16.47
C LYS A 237 -9.94 0.70 16.75
N PRO A 238 -10.83 0.67 15.75
CA PRO A 238 -12.27 0.86 15.96
C PRO A 238 -12.86 -0.29 16.78
N GLU A 239 -13.89 0.03 17.58
CA GLU A 239 -14.69 -0.97 18.30
C GLU A 239 -15.53 -1.83 17.35
N ASP A 240 -16.07 -1.22 16.28
CA ASP A 240 -16.75 -1.95 15.22
C ASP A 240 -15.73 -2.62 14.30
N GLN A 241 -15.67 -3.94 14.44
CA GLN A 241 -14.69 -4.80 13.78
C GLN A 241 -15.26 -5.57 12.60
N LYS A 242 -16.48 -5.25 12.16
CA LYS A 242 -17.10 -5.97 11.03
C LYS A 242 -16.30 -5.73 9.75
N PRO A 243 -15.79 -6.78 9.09
CA PRO A 243 -15.11 -6.62 7.82
C PRO A 243 -16.09 -6.00 6.81
N LYS A 244 -15.65 -4.95 6.12
CA LYS A 244 -16.41 -4.38 5.01
C LYS A 244 -15.97 -5.06 3.73
N LEU A 245 -16.86 -5.86 3.20
CA LEU A 245 -16.64 -6.58 1.96
C LEU A 245 -16.85 -5.62 0.78
N GLY A 246 -15.95 -5.67 -0.20
CA GLY A 246 -16.14 -5.00 -1.49
C GLY A 246 -17.39 -5.49 -2.21
N LEU A 247 -17.81 -4.79 -3.26
CA LEU A 247 -18.96 -5.23 -4.09
C LEU A 247 -18.70 -6.57 -4.80
N ASP A 248 -17.43 -6.96 -4.85
CA ASP A 248 -16.91 -8.24 -5.31
C ASP A 248 -16.82 -9.29 -4.20
N ALA A 249 -17.33 -9.07 -2.99
CA ALA A 249 -17.11 -9.99 -1.87
C ALA A 249 -18.35 -10.80 -1.43
N ASP A 250 -19.45 -10.74 -2.18
CA ASP A 250 -20.43 -11.85 -2.28
C ASP A 250 -19.95 -12.96 -3.24
N TYR A 251 -18.65 -13.00 -3.54
CA TYR A 251 -18.06 -13.74 -4.65
C TYR A 251 -16.98 -14.70 -4.14
N ASP A 252 -16.96 -15.89 -4.74
CA ASP A 252 -16.17 -17.07 -4.33
C ASP A 252 -14.65 -16.77 -4.24
N PRO A 253 -14.01 -16.92 -3.07
CA PRO A 253 -12.56 -16.77 -2.89
C PRO A 253 -11.73 -17.64 -3.82
N GLN A 254 -12.24 -18.81 -4.23
CA GLN A 254 -11.53 -19.74 -5.09
C GLN A 254 -11.39 -19.20 -6.53
N PHE A 255 -12.36 -18.40 -6.99
CA PHE A 255 -12.27 -17.71 -8.27
C PHE A 255 -11.17 -16.64 -8.27
N LEU A 256 -10.98 -15.89 -7.17
CA LEU A 256 -9.96 -14.84 -7.12
C LEU A 256 -8.55 -15.41 -7.22
N LEU A 257 -8.30 -16.56 -6.58
CA LEU A 257 -7.02 -17.26 -6.62
C LEU A 257 -6.68 -17.77 -8.02
N GLU A 258 -7.62 -18.49 -8.64
CA GLU A 258 -7.46 -18.99 -10.02
C GLU A 258 -7.25 -17.85 -11.02
N GLU A 259 -7.90 -16.71 -10.79
CA GLU A 259 -7.84 -15.56 -11.69
C GLU A 259 -6.61 -14.68 -11.48
N GLU A 260 -6.13 -14.53 -10.24
CA GLU A 260 -4.87 -13.83 -9.93
C GLU A 260 -3.67 -14.58 -10.53
N GLU A 261 -3.66 -15.91 -10.43
CA GLU A 261 -2.65 -16.74 -11.09
C GLU A 261 -2.70 -16.58 -12.61
N ARG A 262 -3.90 -16.56 -13.20
CA ARG A 262 -4.06 -16.35 -14.65
C ARG A 262 -3.57 -14.97 -15.09
N LEU A 263 -3.94 -13.90 -14.37
CA LEU A 263 -3.56 -12.53 -14.70
C LEU A 263 -2.06 -12.30 -14.54
N LYS A 264 -1.43 -12.85 -13.49
CA LYS A 264 0.03 -12.82 -13.31
C LYS A 264 0.74 -13.48 -14.49
N ALA A 265 0.28 -14.67 -14.91
CA ALA A 265 0.84 -15.37 -16.06
C ALA A 265 0.69 -14.58 -17.38
N GLU A 266 -0.47 -13.95 -17.61
CA GLU A 266 -0.71 -13.10 -18.78
C GLU A 266 0.18 -11.85 -18.79
N LEU A 267 0.30 -11.15 -17.65
CA LEU A 267 1.16 -9.97 -17.50
C LEU A 267 2.63 -10.30 -17.73
N GLU A 268 3.10 -11.44 -17.22
CA GLU A 268 4.47 -11.89 -17.42
C GLU A 268 4.75 -12.24 -18.88
N THR A 269 3.77 -12.84 -19.56
CA THR A 269 3.86 -13.15 -21.01
C THR A 269 3.95 -11.88 -21.85
N VAL A 270 3.13 -10.87 -21.56
CA VAL A 270 3.17 -9.57 -22.25
C VAL A 270 4.49 -8.84 -22.00
N ARG A 271 5.02 -8.91 -20.77
CA ARG A 271 6.33 -8.32 -20.42
C ARG A 271 7.47 -8.99 -21.17
N ARG A 272 7.48 -10.33 -21.27
CA ARG A 272 8.47 -11.09 -22.05
C ARG A 272 8.42 -10.72 -23.53
N ALA A 273 7.23 -10.58 -24.11
CA ALA A 273 7.06 -10.18 -25.51
C ALA A 273 7.56 -8.75 -25.80
N ARG A 274 7.49 -7.84 -24.83
CA ARG A 274 8.01 -6.48 -24.95
C ARG A 274 9.54 -6.39 -24.72
N GLY A 275 10.11 -7.31 -23.96
CA GLY A 275 11.56 -7.36 -23.66
C GLY A 275 12.42 -7.97 -24.78
N THR A 276 11.86 -8.75 -25.70
CA THR A 276 12.57 -9.36 -26.84
C THR A 276 12.57 -8.49 -28.11
N SER A 277 12.11 -7.24 -28.03
CA SER A 277 12.04 -6.29 -29.15
C SER A 277 13.18 -5.24 -29.14
N GLY A 278 14.34 -5.59 -28.58
CA GLY A 278 15.54 -4.74 -28.52
C GLY A 278 16.75 -5.42 -29.15
#